data_AF-A0A0J8DSR5-F1
#
_entry.id   AF-A0A0J8DSR5-F1
#
_cell.length_a   1.000
_cell.length_b   1.000
_cell.length_c   1.000
_cell.angle_alpha   90.00
_cell.angle_beta   90.00
_cell.angle_gamma   90.00
#
_symmetry.space_group_name_H-M   'P 1'
#
loop_
_entity.id
_entity.type
_entity.pdbx_description
1 polymer ?
#
loop_
_entity_poly.entity_id
_entity_poly.type
_entity_poly.pdbx_seq_one_letter_code
_entity_poly.pdbx_strand_id
1 'polypeptide(L)'
;MLFAGTEQGQVRSFKFPLTGHCQDYQCHSAAVNRLRLSRDDTMLFSAGADGCLAVFDVREQEGRSSSSAASQIPWSEEVLVTRSDLEERATLTNDMKNKVDELTLHNEYQLRLQEMSHNEKLKEVKESCQVALEEQKKIYDRLKDEKQDMEMDYEEAVKKLEEMQAATLALAKQEHQEQIMKEVEAYHELELEMKKEEEEWDRQM
;
A
#
# COMPACT_ATOMS: atom_id res chain seq x y z
N MET A 1 29.07 -72.91 14.38
CA MET A 1 27.99 -73.48 15.23
C MET A 1 26.89 -74.05 14.34
N LEU A 2 26.08 -74.99 14.82
CA LEU A 2 24.88 -75.47 14.11
C LEU A 2 23.64 -75.00 14.88
N PHE A 3 22.65 -74.45 14.18
CA PHE A 3 21.39 -74.01 14.76
C PHE A 3 20.22 -74.85 14.25
N ALA A 4 19.29 -75.20 15.12
CA ALA A 4 18.07 -75.94 14.77
C ALA A 4 16.84 -75.33 15.43
N GLY A 5 15.74 -75.25 14.69
CA GLY A 5 14.45 -74.80 15.21
C GLY A 5 13.64 -76.01 15.67
N THR A 6 12.90 -75.87 16.78
CA THR A 6 12.04 -76.92 17.30
C THR A 6 10.56 -76.58 17.09
N GLU A 7 9.71 -77.60 17.11
CA GLU A 7 8.26 -77.45 17.08
C GLU A 7 7.69 -76.77 18.34
N GLN A 8 8.48 -76.69 19.41
CA GLN A 8 8.12 -76.02 20.67
C GLN A 8 8.51 -74.52 20.70
N GLY A 9 8.96 -73.96 19.57
CA GLY A 9 9.32 -72.54 19.47
C GLY A 9 10.69 -72.19 20.04
N GLN A 10 11.57 -73.17 20.19
CA GLN A 10 12.94 -73.00 20.67
C GLN A 10 13.94 -73.05 19.51
N VAL A 11 14.99 -72.25 19.63
CA VAL A 11 16.17 -72.35 18.77
C VAL A 11 17.29 -73.00 19.56
N ARG A 12 17.78 -74.14 19.08
CA ARG A 12 18.90 -74.88 19.68
C ARG A 12 20.20 -74.51 19.01
N SER A 13 21.22 -74.24 19.80
CA SER A 13 22.61 -74.05 19.36
C SER A 13 23.47 -75.25 19.75
N PHE A 14 24.19 -75.80 18.77
CA PHE A 14 25.13 -76.90 18.94
C PHE A 14 26.55 -76.44 18.61
N LYS A 15 27.49 -76.73 19.50
CA LYS A 15 28.92 -76.58 19.22
C LYS A 15 29.37 -77.70 18.27
N PHE A 16 30.14 -77.33 17.24
CA PHE A 16 30.73 -78.28 16.30
C PHE A 16 32.21 -78.52 16.66
N PRO A 17 32.73 -79.76 16.61
CA PRO A 17 32.03 -81.03 16.32
C PRO A 17 30.97 -81.39 17.39
N LEU A 18 29.90 -82.08 16.98
CA LEU A 18 28.73 -82.35 17.83
C LEU A 18 29.12 -83.19 19.06
N THR A 19 29.12 -82.57 20.23
CA THR A 19 29.45 -83.20 21.53
C THR A 19 28.23 -83.68 22.31
N GLY A 20 27.02 -83.54 21.74
CA GLY A 20 25.75 -83.86 22.41
C GLY A 20 25.24 -82.77 23.36
N HIS A 21 26.07 -81.77 23.69
CA HIS A 21 25.64 -80.60 24.45
C HIS A 21 24.97 -79.56 23.54
N CYS A 22 23.77 -79.12 23.90
CA CYS A 22 23.02 -78.07 23.22
C CYS A 22 22.53 -77.00 24.19
N GLN A 23 22.35 -75.79 23.68
CA GLN A 23 21.73 -74.67 24.39
C GLN A 23 20.43 -74.29 23.70
N ASP A 24 19.35 -74.23 24.47
CA ASP A 24 18.01 -73.94 23.96
C ASP A 24 17.60 -72.51 24.31
N TYR A 25 17.17 -71.76 23.30
CA TYR A 25 16.70 -70.39 23.43
C TYR A 25 15.22 -70.32 23.07
N GLN A 26 14.35 -70.05 24.05
CA GLN A 26 12.93 -69.84 23.82
C GLN A 26 12.71 -68.47 23.17
N CYS A 27 12.10 -68.43 21.99
CA CYS A 27 11.86 -67.18 21.26
C CYS A 27 10.49 -67.10 20.57
N HIS A 28 9.83 -68.23 20.34
CA HIS A 28 8.50 -68.28 19.75
C HIS A 28 7.52 -68.98 20.69
N SER A 29 6.25 -68.63 20.57
CA SER A 29 5.12 -69.29 21.25
C SER A 29 4.56 -70.48 20.46
N ALA A 30 5.03 -70.67 19.22
CA ALA A 30 4.68 -71.78 18.32
C ALA A 30 5.93 -72.29 17.55
N ALA A 31 5.77 -73.31 16.72
CA ALA A 31 6.86 -73.95 15.98
C ALA A 31 7.73 -72.97 15.19
N VAL A 32 9.05 -73.19 15.21
CA VAL A 32 9.99 -72.42 14.38
C VAL A 32 9.93 -72.95 12.95
N ASN A 33 9.40 -72.15 12.04
CA ASN A 33 9.19 -72.54 10.65
C ASN A 33 10.44 -72.35 9.78
N ARG A 34 11.23 -71.29 10.06
CA ARG A 34 12.45 -70.99 9.30
C ARG A 34 13.56 -70.39 10.16
N LEU A 35 14.79 -70.78 9.82
CA LEU A 35 16.02 -70.20 10.35
C LEU A 35 16.94 -69.78 9.20
N ARG A 36 17.56 -68.61 9.33
CA ARG A 36 18.54 -68.13 8.35
C ARG A 36 19.61 -67.29 9.02
N LEU A 37 20.87 -67.55 8.72
CA LEU A 37 21.98 -66.68 9.10
C LEU A 37 22.10 -65.51 8.12
N SER A 38 22.54 -64.37 8.63
CA SER A 38 23.00 -63.25 7.81
C SER A 38 24.19 -63.66 6.95
N ARG A 39 24.46 -62.90 5.88
CA ARG A 39 25.54 -63.20 4.93
C ARG A 39 26.93 -63.20 5.57
N ASP A 40 27.09 -62.43 6.64
CA ASP A 40 28.32 -62.26 7.42
C ASP A 40 28.35 -63.16 8.67
N ASP A 41 27.36 -64.05 8.84
CA ASP A 41 27.21 -64.97 9.97
C ASP A 41 27.14 -64.30 11.36
N THR A 42 26.88 -62.99 11.42
CA THR A 42 26.78 -62.22 12.68
C THR A 42 25.40 -62.25 13.31
N MET A 43 24.35 -62.53 12.53
CA MET A 43 22.96 -62.54 13.00
C MET A 43 22.23 -63.81 12.57
N LEU A 44 21.39 -64.34 13.45
CA LEU A 44 20.46 -65.44 13.15
C LEU A 44 19.03 -64.93 13.22
N PHE A 45 18.28 -65.13 12.13
CA PHE A 45 16.86 -64.81 12.03
C PHE A 45 16.02 -66.07 12.19
N SER A 46 15.05 -66.05 13.10
CA SER A 46 14.05 -67.10 13.28
C SER A 46 12.64 -66.58 13.04
N ALA A 47 11.86 -67.32 12.27
CA ALA A 47 10.45 -67.03 12.01
C ALA A 47 9.59 -68.15 12.58
N GLY A 48 8.69 -67.81 13.49
CA GLY A 48 7.76 -68.73 14.12
C GLY A 48 6.41 -68.77 13.40
N ALA A 49 5.64 -69.83 13.66
CA ALA A 49 4.25 -69.93 13.24
C ALA A 49 3.32 -68.93 13.97
N ASP A 50 3.82 -68.29 15.03
CA ASP A 50 3.14 -67.22 15.77
C ASP A 50 3.16 -65.87 15.04
N GLY A 51 3.81 -65.79 13.87
CA GLY A 51 3.97 -64.55 13.11
C GLY A 51 5.03 -63.62 13.69
N CYS A 52 5.79 -64.06 14.69
CA CYS A 52 6.91 -63.31 15.25
C CYS A 52 8.21 -63.63 14.50
N LEU A 53 9.09 -62.63 14.45
CA LEU A 53 10.47 -62.75 13.98
C LEU A 53 11.39 -62.45 15.15
N ALA A 54 12.27 -63.38 15.51
CA ALA A 54 13.33 -63.13 16.49
C ALA A 54 14.70 -63.04 15.80
N VAL A 55 15.55 -62.17 16.33
CA VAL A 55 16.88 -61.88 15.81
C VAL A 55 17.89 -62.09 16.94
N PHE A 56 18.89 -62.92 16.69
CA PHE A 56 19.96 -63.22 17.64
C PHE A 56 21.30 -62.73 17.11
N ASP A 57 22.07 -62.07 17.98
CA ASP A 57 23.48 -61.81 17.75
C ASP A 57 24.29 -63.11 17.93
N VAL A 58 24.89 -63.59 16.85
CA VAL A 58 25.76 -64.77 16.86
C VAL A 58 27.19 -64.29 17.11
N ARG A 59 27.65 -64.40 18.36
CA ARG A 59 29.03 -64.07 18.75
C ARG A 59 29.79 -65.34 19.08
N GLU A 60 30.92 -65.56 18.42
CA GLU A 60 31.82 -66.64 18.77
C GLU A 60 32.54 -66.30 20.09
N GLN A 61 32.48 -67.21 21.07
CA GLN A 61 33.05 -66.98 22.41
C GLN A 61 34.60 -67.05 22.44
N GLU A 62 35.26 -67.09 21.29
CA GLU A 62 36.72 -66.97 21.17
C GLU A 62 37.03 -65.90 20.12
N GLY A 63 37.67 -64.82 20.58
CA GLY A 63 37.67 -63.52 19.92
C GLY A 63 38.19 -63.53 18.49
N ARG A 64 37.32 -63.12 17.56
CA ARG A 64 37.66 -62.32 16.39
C ARG A 64 36.54 -61.33 16.14
N SER A 65 36.79 -60.06 16.49
CA SER A 65 35.99 -58.93 16.03
C SER A 65 36.07 -58.85 14.52
N SER A 66 35.14 -59.49 13.81
CA SER A 66 34.92 -59.24 12.40
C SER A 66 34.25 -57.88 12.26
N SER A 67 35.08 -56.91 11.90
CA SER A 67 34.72 -55.57 11.49
C SER A 67 33.56 -55.56 10.48
N SER A 68 32.35 -55.21 10.95
CA SER A 68 31.21 -54.89 10.09
C SER A 68 31.22 -53.40 9.72
N ALA A 69 32.26 -52.99 8.99
CA ALA A 69 32.23 -51.78 8.15
C ALA A 69 31.42 -52.01 6.85
N ALA A 70 30.50 -52.99 6.86
CA ALA A 70 29.62 -53.30 5.75
C ALA A 70 28.20 -52.95 6.16
N SER A 71 27.59 -52.02 5.42
CA SER A 71 26.16 -51.69 5.41
C SER A 71 25.68 -50.58 6.37
N GLN A 72 26.20 -49.37 6.21
CA GLN A 72 25.36 -48.18 6.36
C GLN A 72 24.58 -47.96 5.06
N ILE A 73 23.56 -48.78 4.81
CA ILE A 73 22.51 -48.41 3.85
C ILE A 73 21.56 -47.50 4.65
N PRO A 74 21.37 -46.23 4.24
CA PRO A 74 20.39 -45.36 4.90
C PRO A 74 19.02 -46.02 4.80
N TRP A 75 18.28 -46.00 5.92
CA TRP A 75 16.92 -46.51 5.98
C TRP A 75 16.05 -45.80 4.95
N SER A 76 15.19 -46.55 4.24
CA SER A 76 14.20 -45.94 3.36
C SER A 76 13.06 -45.34 4.19
N GLU A 77 12.85 -44.03 4.06
CA GLU A 77 11.65 -43.35 4.56
C GLU A 77 10.56 -43.46 3.50
N GLU A 78 9.85 -44.59 3.47
CA GLU A 78 8.71 -44.78 2.59
C GLU A 78 7.40 -44.57 3.36
N VAL A 79 6.60 -43.60 2.91
CA VAL A 79 5.22 -43.43 3.36
C VAL A 79 4.31 -44.06 2.31
N LEU A 80 3.75 -45.22 2.64
CA LEU A 80 2.81 -45.91 1.76
C LEU A 80 1.46 -45.19 1.80
N VAL A 81 1.02 -44.72 0.64
CA VAL A 81 -0.28 -44.09 0.43
C VAL A 81 -1.08 -44.98 -0.51
N THR A 82 -2.39 -45.14 -0.26
CA THR A 82 -3.22 -45.92 -1.16
C THR A 82 -3.40 -45.18 -2.49
N ARG A 83 -3.60 -45.93 -3.57
CA ARG A 83 -3.87 -45.34 -4.88
C ARG A 83 -5.12 -44.44 -4.86
N SER A 84 -6.13 -44.83 -4.09
CA SER A 84 -7.36 -44.05 -3.89
C SER A 84 -7.10 -42.70 -3.23
N ASP A 85 -6.32 -42.66 -2.14
CA ASP A 85 -5.98 -41.40 -1.46
C ASP A 85 -5.19 -40.45 -2.38
N LEU A 86 -4.31 -41.00 -3.23
CA LEU A 86 -3.54 -40.21 -4.20
C LEU A 86 -4.46 -39.62 -5.29
N GLU A 87 -5.37 -40.44 -5.82
CA GLU A 87 -6.35 -40.00 -6.83
C GLU A 87 -7.31 -38.95 -6.27
N GLU A 88 -7.83 -39.11 -5.06
CA GLU A 88 -8.68 -38.12 -4.39
C GLU A 88 -7.96 -36.81 -4.10
N ARG A 89 -6.70 -36.86 -3.66
CA ARG A 89 -5.90 -35.63 -3.49
C ARG A 89 -5.63 -34.95 -4.82
N ALA A 90 -5.42 -35.70 -5.89
CA ALA A 90 -5.21 -35.14 -7.22
C ALA A 90 -6.46 -34.43 -7.75
N THR A 91 -7.64 -35.04 -7.58
CA THR A 91 -8.91 -34.41 -7.98
C THR A 91 -9.19 -33.15 -7.16
N LEU A 92 -9.02 -33.21 -5.84
CA LEU A 92 -9.19 -32.04 -4.98
C LEU A 92 -8.23 -30.91 -5.34
N THR A 93 -6.96 -31.23 -5.63
CA THR A 93 -5.97 -30.24 -6.04
C THR A 93 -6.38 -29.57 -7.35
N ASN A 94 -6.91 -30.34 -8.31
CA ASN A 94 -7.39 -29.82 -9.57
C ASN A 94 -8.61 -28.91 -9.40
N ASP A 95 -9.58 -29.32 -8.57
CA ASP A 95 -10.77 -28.52 -8.28
C ASP A 95 -10.43 -27.21 -7.59
N MET A 96 -9.50 -27.24 -6.62
CA MET A 96 -9.02 -26.04 -5.95
C MET A 96 -8.29 -25.12 -6.93
N LYS A 97 -7.48 -25.68 -7.83
CA LYS A 97 -6.82 -24.91 -8.88
C LYS A 97 -7.83 -24.22 -9.80
N ASN A 98 -8.86 -24.93 -10.25
CA ASN A 98 -9.92 -24.36 -11.07
C ASN A 98 -10.65 -23.22 -10.34
N LYS A 99 -10.96 -23.39 -9.05
CA LYS A 99 -11.58 -22.32 -8.24
C LYS A 99 -10.67 -21.10 -8.10
N VAL A 100 -9.36 -21.30 -7.95
CA VAL A 100 -8.40 -20.20 -7.91
C VAL A 100 -8.39 -19.46 -9.26
N ASP A 101 -8.37 -20.19 -10.37
CA ASP A 101 -8.40 -19.61 -11.72
C ASP A 101 -9.72 -18.85 -11.98
N GLU A 102 -10.86 -19.39 -11.55
CA GLU A 102 -12.16 -18.70 -11.64
C GLU A 102 -12.22 -17.42 -10.79
N LEU A 103 -11.73 -17.50 -9.54
CA LEU A 103 -11.74 -16.35 -8.63
C LEU A 103 -10.78 -15.26 -9.09
N THR A 104 -9.62 -15.62 -9.64
CA THR A 104 -8.66 -14.65 -10.19
C THR A 104 -9.28 -13.91 -11.38
N LEU A 105 -9.87 -14.63 -12.33
CA LEU A 105 -10.57 -14.01 -13.47
C LEU A 105 -11.73 -13.11 -13.02
N HIS A 106 -12.52 -13.57 -12.05
CA HIS A 106 -13.63 -12.77 -11.51
C HIS A 106 -13.15 -11.49 -10.82
N ASN A 107 -12.06 -11.57 -10.04
CA ASN A 107 -11.50 -10.44 -9.34
C ASN A 107 -10.92 -9.40 -10.34
N GLU A 108 -10.17 -9.86 -11.35
CA GLU A 108 -9.66 -9.00 -12.42
C GLU A 108 -10.79 -8.28 -13.17
N TYR A 109 -11.87 -9.00 -13.48
CA TYR A 109 -13.04 -8.43 -14.12
C TYR A 109 -13.70 -7.35 -13.26
N GLN A 110 -13.89 -7.63 -11.96
CA GLN A 110 -14.45 -6.64 -11.01
C GLN A 110 -13.58 -5.40 -10.88
N LEU A 111 -12.25 -5.58 -10.80
CA LEU A 111 -11.30 -4.47 -10.74
C LEU A 111 -11.41 -3.58 -11.98
N ARG A 112 -11.48 -4.17 -13.18
CA ARG A 112 -11.67 -3.40 -14.42
C ARG A 112 -12.99 -2.63 -14.44
N LEU A 113 -14.09 -3.23 -13.98
CA LEU A 113 -15.37 -2.54 -13.89
C LEU A 113 -15.31 -1.36 -12.92
N GLN A 114 -14.67 -1.54 -11.76
CA GLN A 114 -14.47 -0.47 -10.79
C GLN A 114 -13.59 0.64 -11.37
N GLU A 115 -12.47 0.30 -12.01
CA GLU A 115 -11.59 1.27 -12.68
C GLU A 115 -12.35 2.09 -13.72
N MET A 116 -13.15 1.45 -14.57
CA MET A 116 -13.97 2.17 -15.56
C MET A 116 -14.96 3.11 -14.88
N SER A 117 -15.70 2.64 -13.86
CA SER A 117 -16.68 3.47 -13.14
C SER A 117 -16.02 4.65 -12.42
N HIS A 118 -14.85 4.44 -11.81
CA HIS A 118 -14.10 5.51 -11.16
C HIS A 118 -13.56 6.51 -12.18
N ASN A 119 -13.08 6.05 -13.33
CA ASN A 119 -12.57 6.91 -14.38
C ASN A 119 -13.69 7.75 -15.03
N GLU A 120 -14.89 7.19 -15.21
CA GLU A 120 -16.08 7.93 -15.66
C GLU A 120 -16.46 9.02 -14.66
N LYS A 121 -16.57 8.71 -13.37
CA LYS A 121 -16.87 9.70 -12.32
C LYS A 121 -15.79 10.79 -12.24
N LEU A 122 -14.53 10.41 -12.38
CA LEU A 122 -13.42 11.36 -12.41
C LEU A 122 -13.54 12.32 -13.61
N LYS A 123 -13.91 11.79 -14.77
CA LYS A 123 -14.13 12.58 -15.99
C LYS A 123 -15.31 13.53 -15.84
N GLU A 124 -16.43 13.06 -15.30
CA GLU A 124 -17.62 13.88 -15.03
C GLU A 124 -17.31 15.04 -14.07
N VAL A 125 -16.61 14.76 -12.96
CA VAL A 125 -16.22 15.80 -12.00
C VAL A 125 -15.25 16.80 -12.62
N LYS A 126 -14.29 16.35 -13.43
CA LYS A 126 -13.37 17.24 -14.15
C LYS A 126 -14.10 18.15 -15.13
N GLU A 127 -15.02 17.60 -15.91
CA GLU A 127 -15.83 18.36 -16.87
C GLU A 127 -16.71 19.38 -16.15
N SER A 128 -17.39 19.00 -15.06
CA SER A 128 -18.20 19.90 -14.24
C SER A 128 -17.36 21.04 -13.64
N CYS A 129 -16.20 20.73 -13.08
CA CYS A 129 -15.29 21.73 -12.52
C CYS A 129 -14.76 22.68 -13.59
N GLN A 130 -14.46 22.17 -14.79
CA GLN A 130 -14.02 22.98 -15.91
C GLN A 130 -15.11 23.96 -16.38
N VAL A 131 -16.36 23.49 -16.51
CA VAL A 131 -17.50 24.35 -16.86
C VAL A 131 -17.70 25.45 -15.79
N ALA A 132 -17.68 25.08 -14.50
CA ALA A 132 -17.82 26.06 -13.42
C ALA A 132 -16.67 27.09 -13.44
N LEU A 133 -15.44 26.67 -13.73
CA LEU A 133 -14.29 27.59 -13.85
C LEU A 133 -14.47 28.57 -15.02
N GLU A 134 -14.95 28.10 -16.17
CA GLU A 134 -15.23 28.94 -17.33
C GLU A 134 -16.36 29.93 -17.07
N GLU A 135 -17.42 29.53 -16.37
CA GLU A 135 -18.50 30.42 -15.95
C GLU A 135 -17.99 31.50 -14.99
N GLN A 136 -17.20 31.12 -13.98
CA GLN A 136 -16.62 32.08 -13.03
C GLN A 136 -15.69 33.08 -13.73
N LYS A 137 -14.90 32.64 -14.72
CA LYS A 137 -14.08 33.55 -15.54
C LYS A 137 -14.94 34.56 -16.29
N LYS A 138 -16.03 34.13 -16.93
CA LYS A 138 -16.97 35.03 -17.62
C LYS A 138 -17.59 36.06 -16.68
N ILE A 139 -17.96 35.65 -15.47
CA ILE A 139 -18.50 36.55 -14.44
C ILE A 139 -17.43 37.55 -14.00
N TYR A 140 -16.20 37.08 -13.77
CA TYR A 140 -15.08 37.94 -13.41
C TYR A 140 -14.77 38.99 -14.47
N ASP A 141 -14.69 38.58 -15.74
CA ASP A 141 -14.42 39.49 -16.85
C ASP A 141 -15.54 40.54 -16.98
N ARG A 142 -16.82 40.13 -16.88
CA ARG A 142 -17.94 41.08 -16.88
C ARG A 142 -17.86 42.07 -15.72
N LEU A 143 -17.63 41.58 -14.50
CA LEU A 143 -17.54 42.44 -13.33
C LEU A 143 -16.36 43.41 -13.42
N LYS A 144 -15.26 42.97 -14.04
CA LYS A 144 -14.09 43.81 -14.30
C LYS A 144 -14.42 44.93 -15.28
N ASP A 145 -15.15 44.62 -16.36
CA ASP A 145 -15.58 45.63 -17.35
C ASP A 145 -16.56 46.63 -16.70
N GLU A 146 -17.58 46.15 -15.98
CA GLU A 146 -18.52 47.00 -15.24
C GLU A 146 -17.82 47.91 -14.21
N LYS A 147 -16.78 47.40 -13.55
CA LYS A 147 -15.94 48.18 -12.64
C LYS A 147 -15.20 49.30 -13.39
N GLN A 148 -14.65 49.02 -14.56
CA GLN A 148 -13.93 50.00 -15.37
C GLN A 148 -14.88 51.10 -15.90
N ASP A 149 -16.07 50.72 -16.35
CA ASP A 149 -17.10 51.67 -16.78
C ASP A 149 -17.50 52.61 -15.63
N MET A 150 -17.74 52.05 -14.44
CA MET A 150 -18.04 52.87 -13.25
C MET A 150 -16.86 53.78 -12.86
N GLU A 151 -15.61 53.29 -12.90
CA GLU A 151 -14.43 54.11 -12.62
C GLU A 151 -14.34 55.30 -13.58
N MET A 152 -14.59 55.09 -14.87
CA MET A 152 -14.61 56.16 -15.88
C MET A 152 -15.73 57.17 -15.63
N ASP A 153 -16.95 56.71 -15.34
CA ASP A 153 -18.09 57.59 -15.03
C ASP A 153 -17.82 58.45 -13.80
N TYR A 154 -17.21 57.88 -12.76
CA TYR A 154 -16.84 58.61 -11.54
C TYR A 154 -15.72 59.63 -11.81
N GLU A 155 -14.70 59.27 -12.59
CA GLU A 155 -13.65 60.22 -13.01
C GLU A 155 -14.23 61.41 -13.77
N GLU A 156 -15.17 61.17 -14.71
CA GLU A 156 -15.83 62.25 -15.44
C GLU A 156 -16.71 63.12 -14.52
N ALA A 157 -17.45 62.50 -13.59
CA ALA A 157 -18.26 63.22 -12.62
C ALA A 157 -17.42 64.12 -11.69
N VAL A 158 -16.29 63.61 -11.21
CA VAL A 158 -15.33 64.38 -10.41
C VAL A 158 -14.79 65.55 -11.21
N LYS A 159 -14.34 65.31 -12.45
CA LYS A 159 -13.82 66.37 -13.31
C LYS A 159 -14.85 67.47 -13.58
N LYS A 160 -16.12 67.12 -13.87
CA LYS A 160 -17.21 68.09 -14.03
C LYS A 160 -17.44 68.90 -12.76
N LEU A 161 -17.40 68.26 -11.59
CA LEU A 161 -17.54 68.93 -10.30
C LEU A 161 -16.39 69.92 -10.07
N GLU A 162 -15.15 69.52 -10.36
CA GLU A 162 -13.96 70.37 -10.25
C GLU A 162 -14.05 71.57 -11.20
N GLU A 163 -14.48 71.38 -12.45
CA GLU A 163 -14.70 72.45 -13.42
C GLU A 163 -15.77 73.44 -12.95
N MET A 164 -16.89 72.94 -12.41
CA MET A 164 -17.95 73.77 -11.83
C MET A 164 -17.45 74.55 -10.60
N GLN A 165 -16.70 73.90 -9.72
CA GLN A 165 -16.10 74.56 -8.55
C GLN A 165 -15.07 75.62 -8.95
N ALA A 166 -14.24 75.34 -9.96
CA ALA A 166 -13.29 76.32 -10.48
C ALA A 166 -13.99 77.53 -11.09
N ALA A 167 -15.07 77.32 -11.86
CA ALA A 167 -15.86 78.41 -12.45
C ALA A 167 -16.55 79.26 -11.38
N THR A 168 -17.17 78.65 -10.37
CA THR A 168 -17.81 79.39 -9.27
C THR A 168 -16.79 80.17 -8.44
N LEU A 169 -15.62 79.61 -8.17
CA LEU A 169 -14.51 80.30 -7.50
C LEU A 169 -14.00 81.49 -8.33
N ALA A 170 -13.91 81.34 -9.66
CA ALA A 170 -13.48 82.41 -10.56
C ALA A 170 -14.47 83.58 -10.57
N LEU A 171 -15.78 83.29 -10.64
CA LEU A 171 -16.84 84.30 -10.55
C LEU A 171 -16.80 85.03 -9.20
N ALA A 172 -16.69 84.30 -8.08
CA ALA A 172 -16.58 84.90 -6.75
C ALA A 172 -15.32 85.80 -6.62
N LYS A 173 -14.19 85.35 -7.16
CA LYS A 173 -12.95 86.16 -7.22
C LYS A 173 -13.14 87.43 -8.04
N GLN A 174 -13.79 87.34 -9.20
CA GLN A 174 -14.08 88.50 -10.04
C GLN A 174 -14.99 89.50 -9.30
N GLU A 175 -16.06 89.03 -8.67
CA GLU A 175 -16.98 89.88 -7.91
C GLU A 175 -16.26 90.60 -6.76
N HIS A 176 -15.43 89.88 -6.00
CA HIS A 176 -14.61 90.50 -4.95
C HIS A 176 -13.59 91.49 -5.53
N GLN A 177 -12.99 91.19 -6.67
CA GLN A 177 -12.04 92.09 -7.32
C GLN A 177 -12.74 93.37 -7.82
N GLU A 178 -13.95 93.28 -8.36
CA GLU A 178 -14.77 94.44 -8.73
C GLU A 178 -15.17 95.29 -7.51
N GLN A 179 -15.50 94.66 -6.38
CA GLN A 179 -15.77 95.38 -5.13
C GLN A 179 -14.53 96.14 -4.64
N ILE A 180 -13.36 95.49 -4.64
CA ILE A 180 -12.09 96.15 -4.29
C ILE A 180 -11.81 97.34 -5.21
N MET A 181 -12.03 97.20 -6.52
CA MET A 181 -11.81 98.29 -7.48
C MET A 181 -12.72 99.49 -7.21
N LYS A 182 -14.02 99.27 -6.96
CA LYS A 182 -14.96 100.34 -6.60
C LYS A 182 -14.55 101.06 -5.33
N GLU A 183 -14.07 100.32 -4.34
CA GLU A 183 -13.63 100.89 -3.08
C GLU A 183 -12.34 101.70 -3.26
N VAL A 184 -11.39 101.22 -4.07
CA VAL A 184 -10.19 101.99 -4.47
C VAL A 184 -10.56 103.27 -5.22
N GLU A 185 -11.52 103.23 -6.14
CA GLU A 185 -12.02 104.42 -6.85
C GLU A 185 -12.62 105.44 -5.87
N ALA A 186 -13.46 105.00 -4.94
CA ALA A 186 -14.04 105.86 -3.91
C ALA A 186 -12.97 106.47 -2.98
N TYR A 187 -11.96 105.69 -2.57
CA TYR A 187 -10.82 106.19 -1.82
C TYR A 187 -10.04 107.26 -2.61
N HIS A 188 -9.84 107.07 -3.91
CA HIS A 188 -9.14 108.03 -4.75
C HIS A 188 -9.93 109.34 -4.95
N GLU A 189 -11.25 109.24 -5.12
CA GLU A 189 -12.13 110.41 -5.18
C GLU A 189 -12.08 111.21 -3.87
N LEU A 190 -12.15 110.52 -2.72
CA LEU A 190 -12.05 111.16 -1.40
C LEU A 190 -10.67 111.82 -1.18
N GLU A 191 -9.57 111.18 -1.61
CA GLU A 191 -8.23 111.79 -1.57
C GLU A 191 -8.15 113.07 -2.42
N LEU A 192 -8.80 113.09 -3.57
CA LEU A 192 -8.88 114.27 -4.44
C LEU A 192 -9.70 115.39 -3.81
N GLU A 193 -10.82 115.07 -3.18
CA GLU A 193 -11.64 116.03 -2.43
C GLU A 193 -10.86 116.61 -1.25
N MET A 194 -10.22 115.76 -0.45
CA MET A 194 -9.40 116.18 0.69
C MET A 194 -8.26 117.12 0.27
N LYS A 195 -7.58 116.84 -0.86
CA LYS A 195 -6.56 117.74 -1.42
C LYS A 195 -7.13 119.08 -1.87
N LYS A 196 -8.31 119.10 -2.49
CA LYS A 196 -8.98 120.35 -2.89
C LYS A 196 -9.35 121.18 -1.67
N GLU A 197 -9.90 120.54 -0.64
CA GLU A 197 -10.21 121.22 0.63
C GLU A 197 -8.94 121.77 1.29
N GLU A 198 -7.84 121.01 1.29
CA GLU A 198 -6.53 121.46 1.79
C GLU A 198 -6.02 122.70 1.01
N GLU A 199 -6.07 122.66 -0.33
CA GLU A 199 -5.71 123.80 -1.21
C GLU A 199 -6.63 125.03 -1.05
N GLU A 200 -7.91 124.82 -0.71
CA GLU A 200 -8.85 125.90 -0.42
C GLU A 200 -8.60 126.50 0.97
N TRP A 201 -8.27 125.67 1.96
CA TRP A 201 -7.92 126.10 3.31
C TRP A 201 -6.61 126.90 3.32
N ASP A 202 -5.60 126.44 2.59
CA ASP A 202 -4.33 127.16 2.39
C ASP A 202 -4.51 128.50 1.66
N ARG A 203 -5.53 128.64 0.81
CA ARG A 203 -5.88 129.91 0.14
C ARG A 203 -6.63 130.90 1.04
N GLN A 204 -7.22 130.44 2.15
CA GLN A 204 -7.95 131.27 3.10
C GLN A 204 -7.08 131.77 4.27
N MET A 205 -5.83 131.29 4.36
CA MET A 205 -4.76 131.79 5.25
C MET A 205 -3.86 132.80 4.53
#